data_AF-A0A969FRG8-F1
#
_entry.id   AF-A0A969FRG8-F1
#
_cell.length_a   1.000
_cell.length_b   1.000
_cell.length_c   1.000
_cell.angle_alpha   90.00
_cell.angle_beta   90.00
_cell.angle_gamma   90.00
#
_symmetry.space_group_name_H-M   'P 1'
#
loop_
_entity.id
_entity.type
_entity.pdbx_description
1 polymer ?
#
loop_
_entity_poly.entity_id
_entity_poly.type
_entity_poly.pdbx_seq_one_letter_code
_entity_poly.pdbx_strand_id
1 'polypeptide(L)'
;MRLYNITEFPFFSFWLGDMHPHVMALPFGLLALALALATLARPDPYLAAPGVRGWLDVLLTGLILGSLYVINSWDLPTYLLLYLGALFLLQVRHNDDPDAFPWKRLGWQGGLVVLVSFALFTPFYLTFHSLVGSGEPLTSVPILSKFTQMVAPVSTSRTGIHAFLIIFGLFAAPLIAFAYLAKPLLPQPHPQPEPDEQRPSLLPWLFPAALVVGVVVGFPLLSMAALALFAFYRAMYRATRPAESFVLLVVALGGAILFGTDLMYIRDVFNTRMNTIFKFYYQVWLLWGTLAGYALWWLIAQPSPTPATTSNPPSPAPAPQEGEEEERMGEEKTDRCSAPVRPAPRLNPEHLVRWSVGVLFVGFLAGALVFPALTLGRMAEQGTLVGLSGRTPREHTSAGQASIAWLREHASPDQVLLEMVPPGGGSYSPEGHAGVSASTGIPTVIGWVGHERQWRGGDEAAKQELDPRQKDVDTIYATLDPQEALDLLAKYGVTYIYVGGLERRAYSAESLAKFDTIAEPVFQQGEVVIYRVRLPPETGTGG
;
A
#
# COMPACT_ATOMS: atom_id res chain seq x y z
N MET A 1 -26.92 2.83 -11.76
CA MET A 1 -25.72 1.98 -11.68
C MET A 1 -24.78 2.55 -10.62
N ARG A 2 -24.46 1.80 -9.55
CA ARG A 2 -23.34 2.17 -8.69
C ARG A 2 -22.07 1.77 -9.44
N LEU A 3 -21.32 2.75 -9.94
CA LEU A 3 -19.97 2.54 -10.46
C LEU A 3 -19.08 2.22 -9.25
N TYR A 4 -18.92 0.94 -8.93
CA TYR A 4 -17.89 0.51 -8.00
C TYR A 4 -16.56 0.61 -8.76
N ASN A 5 -15.71 1.56 -8.37
CA ASN A 5 -14.31 1.50 -8.77
C ASN A 5 -13.74 0.20 -8.18
N ILE A 6 -13.00 -0.57 -8.97
CA ILE A 6 -12.27 -1.73 -8.45
C ILE A 6 -11.31 -1.21 -7.37
N THR A 7 -11.40 -1.77 -6.17
CA THR A 7 -10.46 -1.53 -5.08
C THR A 7 -9.86 -2.87 -4.70
N GLU A 8 -8.58 -3.11 -5.02
CA GLU A 8 -7.91 -4.35 -4.61
C GLU A 8 -7.68 -4.42 -3.09
N PHE A 9 -7.80 -3.28 -2.42
CA PHE A 9 -7.68 -3.13 -0.99
C PHE A 9 -8.99 -3.54 -0.26
N PRO A 10 -8.96 -4.30 0.86
CA PRO A 10 -7.79 -4.81 1.58
C PRO A 10 -7.18 -6.10 1.06
N PHE A 11 -7.91 -6.85 0.25
CA PHE A 11 -7.77 -8.30 0.27
C PHE A 11 -7.71 -8.96 -1.10
N PHE A 12 -8.00 -8.25 -2.19
CA PHE A 12 -8.12 -8.84 -3.53
C PHE A 12 -6.84 -9.54 -3.99
N SER A 13 -5.67 -8.89 -3.89
CA SER A 13 -4.40 -9.49 -4.37
C SER A 13 -4.04 -10.73 -3.53
N PHE A 14 -4.30 -10.70 -2.22
CA PHE A 14 -4.14 -11.88 -1.35
C PHE A 14 -5.15 -12.99 -1.65
N TRP A 15 -6.39 -12.62 -1.97
CA TRP A 15 -7.47 -13.54 -2.33
C TRP A 15 -7.20 -14.28 -3.65
N LEU A 16 -6.56 -13.61 -4.61
CA LEU A 16 -6.18 -14.20 -5.89
C LEU A 16 -4.80 -14.85 -5.90
N GLY A 17 -4.01 -14.68 -4.83
CA GLY A 17 -2.60 -15.12 -4.83
C GLY A 17 -1.73 -14.34 -5.81
N ASP A 18 -2.14 -13.10 -6.10
CA ASP A 18 -1.56 -12.28 -7.15
C ASP A 18 -0.43 -11.40 -6.58
N MET A 19 0.82 -11.73 -6.95
CA MET A 19 2.04 -11.04 -6.52
C MET A 19 2.27 -9.76 -7.32
N HIS A 20 1.28 -8.87 -7.34
CA HIS A 20 1.42 -7.57 -7.99
C HIS A 20 2.59 -6.75 -7.37
N PRO A 21 3.16 -5.80 -8.15
CA PRO A 21 4.22 -4.90 -7.70
C PRO A 21 4.03 -4.29 -6.31
N HIS A 22 2.84 -3.76 -5.99
CA HIS A 22 2.55 -3.14 -4.70
C HIS A 22 2.48 -4.14 -3.55
N VAL A 23 2.15 -5.41 -3.81
CA VAL A 23 2.18 -6.49 -2.81
C VAL A 23 3.61 -6.89 -2.53
N MET A 24 4.42 -7.07 -3.58
CA MET A 24 5.86 -7.39 -3.45
C MET A 24 6.64 -6.28 -2.75
N ALA A 25 6.21 -5.02 -2.89
CA ALA A 25 6.83 -3.87 -2.25
C ALA A 25 6.54 -3.76 -0.74
N LEU A 26 5.53 -4.47 -0.19
CA LEU A 26 5.14 -4.34 1.22
C LEU A 26 6.30 -4.51 2.22
N PRO A 27 7.16 -5.55 2.14
CA PRO A 27 8.28 -5.69 3.07
C PRO A 27 9.31 -4.56 2.95
N PHE A 28 9.52 -4.05 1.74
CA PHE A 28 10.43 -2.93 1.48
C PHE A 28 9.86 -1.62 2.00
N GLY A 29 8.54 -1.42 1.89
CA GLY A 29 7.85 -0.28 2.50
C GLY A 29 7.94 -0.28 4.02
N LEU A 30 7.79 -1.46 4.67
CA LEU A 30 8.01 -1.61 6.11
C LEU A 30 9.47 -1.36 6.51
N LEU A 31 10.43 -1.80 5.69
CA LEU A 31 11.84 -1.52 5.93
C LEU A 31 12.15 -0.02 5.77
N ALA A 32 11.57 0.65 4.78
CA ALA A 32 11.70 2.10 4.61
C ALA A 32 11.08 2.87 5.79
N LEU A 33 9.92 2.44 6.29
CA LEU A 33 9.31 2.97 7.53
C LEU A 33 10.26 2.80 8.73
N ALA A 34 10.85 1.60 8.89
CA ALA A 34 11.81 1.33 9.97
C ALA A 34 13.08 2.19 9.86
N LEU A 35 13.64 2.35 8.65
CA LEU A 35 14.81 3.18 8.39
C LEU A 35 14.53 4.68 8.64
N ALA A 36 13.33 5.15 8.31
CA ALA A 36 12.90 6.51 8.61
C ALA A 36 12.80 6.72 10.14
N LEU A 37 12.17 5.79 10.87
CA LEU A 37 12.12 5.85 12.33
C LEU A 37 13.53 5.80 12.95
N ALA A 38 14.39 4.88 12.47
CA ALA A 38 15.76 4.76 12.94
C ALA A 38 16.55 6.05 12.71
N THR A 39 16.36 6.70 11.56
CA THR A 39 16.95 8.01 11.25
C THR A 39 16.51 9.08 12.26
N LEU A 40 15.20 9.22 12.51
CA LEU A 40 14.69 10.20 13.48
C LEU A 40 15.17 9.91 14.92
N ALA A 41 15.31 8.63 15.27
CA ALA A 41 15.74 8.20 16.59
C ALA A 41 17.23 8.41 16.86
N ARG A 42 18.05 8.75 15.84
CA ARG A 42 19.51 8.87 15.97
C ARG A 42 19.94 9.77 17.14
N PRO A 43 21.01 9.38 17.86
CA PRO A 43 21.55 10.17 18.95
C PRO A 43 22.28 11.44 18.46
N ASP A 44 22.73 11.45 17.21
CA ASP A 44 23.45 12.56 16.59
C ASP A 44 22.79 12.99 15.26
N PRO A 45 23.02 14.23 14.78
CA PRO A 45 22.35 14.75 13.59
C PRO A 45 22.97 14.30 12.25
N TYR A 46 23.98 13.42 12.26
CA TYR A 46 24.76 13.03 11.08
C TYR A 46 24.46 11.59 10.63
N LEU A 47 24.00 11.43 9.40
CA LEU A 47 23.78 10.16 8.73
C LEU A 47 25.13 9.44 8.49
N ALA A 48 26.08 10.16 7.90
CA ALA A 48 27.44 9.70 7.64
C ALA A 48 28.41 10.18 8.72
N ALA A 49 28.09 9.93 10.00
CA ALA A 49 29.06 10.12 11.07
C ALA A 49 30.36 9.35 10.75
N PRO A 50 31.56 9.84 11.12
CA PRO A 50 32.84 9.25 10.68
C PRO A 50 32.92 7.76 11.00
N GLY A 51 32.93 6.91 9.97
CA GLY A 51 33.07 5.47 10.12
C GLY A 51 32.28 4.65 9.10
N VAL A 52 32.60 3.36 9.02
CA VAL A 52 31.99 2.41 8.06
C VAL A 52 30.48 2.28 8.27
N ARG A 53 30.01 2.36 9.53
CA ARG A 53 28.59 2.21 9.86
C ARG A 53 27.71 3.31 9.26
N GLY A 54 28.12 4.58 9.36
CA GLY A 54 27.33 5.69 8.81
C GLY A 54 27.20 5.62 7.29
N TRP A 55 28.28 5.26 6.58
CA TRP A 55 28.24 5.04 5.15
C TRP A 55 27.42 3.81 4.74
N LEU A 56 27.50 2.73 5.52
CA LEU A 56 26.66 1.54 5.31
C LEU A 56 25.17 1.88 5.47
N ASP A 57 24.80 2.70 6.46
CA ASP A 57 23.43 3.15 6.66
C ASP A 57 22.92 3.96 5.45
N VAL A 58 23.73 4.89 4.94
CA VAL A 58 23.40 5.67 3.74
C VAL A 58 23.24 4.76 2.53
N LEU A 59 24.15 3.79 2.35
CA LEU A 59 24.11 2.82 1.26
C LEU A 59 22.86 1.94 1.32
N LEU A 60 22.55 1.37 2.49
CA LEU A 60 21.36 0.54 2.71
C LEU A 60 20.08 1.36 2.53
N THR A 61 20.04 2.58 3.06
CA THR A 61 18.90 3.47 2.86
C THR A 61 18.69 3.78 1.39
N GLY A 62 19.76 4.13 0.66
CA GLY A 62 19.70 4.37 -0.77
C GLY A 62 19.26 3.13 -1.54
N LEU A 63 19.76 1.95 -1.18
CA LEU A 63 19.37 0.68 -1.78
C LEU A 63 17.87 0.39 -1.60
N ILE A 64 17.33 0.56 -0.40
CA ILE A 64 15.91 0.31 -0.10
C ILE A 64 15.00 1.35 -0.75
N LEU A 65 15.34 2.65 -0.66
CA LEU A 65 14.54 3.68 -1.31
C LEU A 65 14.58 3.55 -2.83
N GLY A 66 15.76 3.28 -3.40
CA GLY A 66 15.94 3.08 -4.84
C GLY A 66 15.20 1.83 -5.35
N SER A 67 15.22 0.73 -4.58
CA SER A 67 14.53 -0.50 -4.97
C SER A 67 13.02 -0.32 -5.05
N LEU A 68 12.42 0.54 -4.22
CA LEU A 68 11.00 0.83 -4.27
C LEU A 68 10.57 1.35 -5.64
N TYR A 69 11.37 2.17 -6.33
CA TYR A 69 11.02 2.60 -7.69
C TYR A 69 11.01 1.44 -8.69
N VAL A 70 12.00 0.55 -8.58
CA VAL A 70 12.17 -0.60 -9.48
C VAL A 70 11.09 -1.66 -9.25
N ILE A 71 10.72 -1.91 -7.99
CA ILE A 71 9.67 -2.86 -7.63
C ILE A 71 8.30 -2.28 -7.99
N ASN A 72 8.02 -1.04 -7.53
CA ASN A 72 6.76 -0.34 -7.78
C ASN A 72 7.00 1.18 -7.82
N SER A 73 7.11 1.74 -9.02
CA SER A 73 7.49 3.14 -9.25
C SER A 73 6.68 4.20 -8.51
N TRP A 74 5.47 3.86 -8.05
CA TRP A 74 4.57 4.74 -7.30
C TRP A 74 4.91 4.83 -5.80
N ASP A 75 5.74 3.92 -5.28
CA ASP A 75 6.13 3.86 -3.86
C ASP A 75 7.24 4.85 -3.53
N LEU A 76 8.24 5.01 -4.41
CA LEU A 76 9.41 5.87 -4.16
C LEU A 76 9.02 7.26 -3.64
N PRO A 77 8.08 8.02 -4.25
CA PRO A 77 7.74 9.36 -3.77
C PRO A 77 7.27 9.37 -2.31
N THR A 78 6.43 8.42 -1.92
CA THR A 78 5.86 8.35 -0.57
C THR A 78 6.91 8.00 0.48
N TYR A 79 7.70 6.96 0.25
CA TYR A 79 8.70 6.52 1.22
C TYR A 79 9.93 7.44 1.24
N LEU A 80 10.26 8.10 0.13
CA LEU A 80 11.27 9.16 0.12
C LEU A 80 10.80 10.37 0.92
N LEU A 81 9.55 10.83 0.74
CA LEU A 81 8.98 11.91 1.55
C LEU A 81 8.93 11.56 3.04
N LEU A 82 8.57 10.32 3.38
CA LEU A 82 8.62 9.81 4.75
C LEU A 82 10.04 9.90 5.33
N TYR A 83 11.03 9.40 4.59
CA TYR A 83 12.43 9.42 5.02
C TYR A 83 12.96 10.85 5.18
N LEU A 84 12.71 11.72 4.20
CA LEU A 84 13.11 13.13 4.25
C LEU A 84 12.40 13.89 5.37
N GLY A 85 11.13 13.58 5.65
CA GLY A 85 10.40 14.11 6.80
C GLY A 85 11.00 13.67 8.13
N ALA A 86 11.43 12.41 8.24
CA ALA A 86 12.12 11.91 9.42
C ALA A 86 13.51 12.54 9.60
N LEU A 87 14.24 12.74 8.50
CA LEU A 87 15.51 13.47 8.50
C LEU A 87 15.33 14.94 8.88
N PHE A 88 14.27 15.59 8.39
CA PHE A 88 13.89 16.94 8.79
C PHE A 88 13.63 17.01 10.29
N LEU A 89 12.84 16.09 10.85
CA LEU A 89 12.55 16.06 12.28
C LEU A 89 13.80 15.72 13.13
N LEU A 90 14.73 14.91 12.61
CA LEU A 90 16.04 14.71 13.23
C LEU A 90 16.79 16.04 13.34
N GLN A 91 16.78 16.84 12.28
CA GLN A 91 17.43 18.15 12.29
C GLN A 91 16.74 19.11 13.25
N VAL A 92 15.40 19.15 13.28
CA VAL A 92 14.64 19.95 14.27
C VAL A 92 15.00 19.56 15.70
N ARG A 93 15.12 18.26 15.98
CA ARG A 93 15.44 17.72 17.31
C ARG A 93 16.80 18.18 17.84
N HIS A 94 17.80 18.24 16.95
CA HIS A 94 19.19 18.57 17.28
C HIS A 94 19.55 20.00 16.85
N ASN A 95 18.55 20.85 16.66
CA ASN A 95 18.77 22.25 16.35
C ASN A 95 18.89 23.04 17.65
N ASP A 96 20.12 23.44 17.99
CA ASP A 96 20.40 24.21 19.20
C ASP A 96 19.97 25.69 19.08
N ASP A 97 19.83 26.19 17.85
CA ASP A 97 19.42 27.56 17.53
C ASP A 97 18.04 27.59 16.85
N PRO A 98 16.96 27.96 17.56
CA PRO A 98 15.60 28.02 17.01
C PRO A 98 15.47 28.98 15.81
N ASP A 99 16.30 30.01 15.74
CA ASP A 99 16.22 31.06 14.72
C ASP A 99 17.01 30.70 13.44
N ALA A 100 17.95 29.75 13.54
CA ALA A 100 18.77 29.29 12.42
C ALA A 100 18.51 27.82 12.06
N PHE A 101 17.54 27.58 11.18
CA PHE A 101 17.26 26.22 10.71
C PHE A 101 18.43 25.63 9.85
N PRO A 102 18.85 24.37 10.08
CA PRO A 102 20.05 23.79 9.47
C PRO A 102 19.86 23.30 8.02
N TRP A 103 19.39 24.18 7.12
CA TRP A 103 19.07 23.87 5.72
C TRP A 103 20.23 23.24 4.94
N LYS A 104 21.47 23.71 5.16
CA LYS A 104 22.67 23.17 4.49
C LYS A 104 22.88 21.70 4.83
N ARG A 105 22.71 21.36 6.12
CA ARG A 105 22.90 20.00 6.62
C ARG A 105 21.76 19.09 6.15
N LEU A 106 20.51 19.55 6.21
CA LEU A 106 19.37 18.82 5.67
C LEU A 106 19.53 18.56 4.17
N GLY A 107 19.87 19.60 3.40
CA GLY A 107 20.03 19.54 1.95
C GLY A 107 21.15 18.60 1.52
N TRP A 108 22.32 18.66 2.18
CA TRP A 108 23.43 17.76 1.88
C TRP A 108 23.07 16.29 2.17
N GLN A 109 22.53 16.01 3.35
CA GLN A 109 22.24 14.64 3.78
C GLN A 109 21.07 14.03 3.00
N GLY A 110 20.02 14.81 2.77
CA GLY A 110 18.90 14.40 1.93
C GLY A 110 19.34 14.19 0.48
N GLY A 111 20.13 15.13 -0.07
CA GLY A 111 20.68 15.04 -1.42
C GLY A 111 21.59 13.83 -1.61
N LEU A 112 22.42 13.49 -0.62
CA LEU A 112 23.27 12.30 -0.64
C LEU A 112 22.43 11.01 -0.71
N VAL A 113 21.40 10.86 0.14
CA VAL A 113 20.55 9.67 0.11
C VAL A 113 19.79 9.55 -1.20
N VAL A 114 19.25 10.67 -1.71
CA VAL A 114 18.60 10.71 -3.03
C VAL A 114 19.60 10.27 -4.11
N LEU A 115 20.78 10.89 -4.15
CA LEU A 115 21.82 10.54 -5.13
C LEU A 115 22.16 9.06 -5.11
N VAL A 116 22.41 8.48 -3.93
CA VAL A 116 22.72 7.05 -3.78
C VAL A 116 21.55 6.18 -4.23
N SER A 117 20.30 6.56 -3.92
CA SER A 117 19.11 5.80 -4.32
C SER A 117 18.91 5.72 -5.83
N PHE A 118 19.30 6.77 -6.57
CA PHE A 118 19.29 6.74 -8.03
C PHE A 118 20.55 6.07 -8.60
N ALA A 119 21.72 6.36 -8.04
CA ALA A 119 23.01 5.86 -8.53
C ALA A 119 23.07 4.33 -8.55
N LEU A 120 22.62 3.67 -7.48
CA LEU A 120 22.63 2.20 -7.37
C LEU A 120 21.76 1.50 -8.42
N PHE A 121 20.73 2.18 -8.92
CA PHE A 121 19.79 1.64 -9.91
C PHE A 121 19.97 2.27 -11.31
N THR A 122 21.06 3.00 -11.54
CA THR A 122 21.41 3.55 -12.86
C THR A 122 21.33 2.50 -13.98
N PRO A 123 21.84 1.26 -13.81
CA PRO A 123 21.70 0.23 -14.86
C PRO A 123 20.24 -0.05 -15.26
N PHE A 124 19.31 -0.03 -14.30
CA PHE A 124 17.88 -0.18 -14.58
C PHE A 124 17.34 1.03 -15.34
N TYR A 125 17.64 2.25 -14.90
CA TYR A 125 17.17 3.47 -15.58
C TYR A 125 17.69 3.61 -17.02
N LEU A 126 18.87 3.04 -17.31
CA LEU A 126 19.47 3.09 -18.65
C LEU A 126 19.00 1.98 -19.59
N THR A 127 18.55 0.83 -19.07
CA THR A 127 18.20 -0.35 -19.89
C THR A 127 16.72 -0.69 -19.89
N PHE A 128 15.94 -0.19 -18.92
CA PHE A 128 14.52 -0.50 -18.82
C PHE A 128 13.69 0.29 -19.83
N HIS A 129 12.92 -0.43 -20.65
CA HIS A 129 11.94 0.13 -21.56
C HIS A 129 10.53 -0.30 -21.14
N SER A 130 9.66 0.67 -20.86
CA SER A 130 8.26 0.38 -20.49
C SER A 130 7.44 0.08 -21.73
N LEU A 131 6.75 -1.07 -21.73
CA LEU A 131 5.81 -1.45 -22.79
C LEU A 131 4.43 -0.78 -22.64
N VAL A 132 4.13 -0.22 -21.46
CA VAL A 132 2.80 0.30 -21.07
C VAL A 132 2.65 1.81 -21.30
N GLY A 133 3.74 2.54 -21.54
CA GLY A 133 3.72 4.00 -21.67
C GLY A 133 4.63 4.54 -22.77
N SER A 134 4.07 5.37 -23.64
CA SER A 134 4.79 6.11 -24.67
C SER A 134 5.68 7.18 -24.03
N GLY A 135 6.95 6.86 -23.81
CA GLY A 135 7.95 7.83 -23.39
C GLY A 135 9.34 7.26 -23.56
N GLU A 136 10.09 7.86 -24.50
CA GLU A 136 11.55 7.80 -24.53
C GLU A 136 12.13 7.95 -23.11
N PRO A 137 13.31 7.36 -22.83
CA PRO A 137 14.03 7.53 -21.57
C PRO A 137 14.15 9.02 -21.16
N LEU A 138 14.63 9.30 -19.95
CA LEU A 138 14.79 10.63 -19.32
C LEU A 138 15.52 11.73 -20.14
N THR A 139 15.82 11.51 -21.42
CA THR A 139 16.55 12.38 -22.35
C THR A 139 15.76 13.55 -22.93
N SER A 140 14.42 13.58 -22.84
CA SER A 140 13.62 14.71 -23.38
C SER A 140 13.04 15.62 -22.29
N VAL A 141 13.57 16.85 -22.21
CA VAL A 141 13.08 17.97 -21.37
C VAL A 141 12.02 18.73 -22.17
N PRO A 142 10.75 18.79 -21.72
CA PRO A 142 10.35 19.68 -20.61
C PRO A 142 9.59 18.94 -19.51
N ILE A 143 10.17 18.90 -18.31
CA ILE A 143 9.63 18.21 -17.13
C ILE A 143 8.23 18.73 -16.74
N LEU A 144 7.99 20.04 -16.90
CA LEU A 144 6.72 20.67 -16.52
C LEU A 144 5.56 20.35 -17.49
N SER A 145 5.84 20.26 -18.79
CA SER A 145 4.81 19.86 -19.76
C SER A 145 4.47 18.38 -19.61
N LYS A 146 5.47 17.52 -19.34
CA LYS A 146 5.23 16.11 -19.00
C LYS A 146 4.44 15.94 -17.71
N PHE A 147 4.72 16.73 -16.67
CA PHE A 147 3.97 16.68 -15.41
C PHE A 147 2.50 17.06 -15.58
N THR A 148 2.21 18.14 -16.32
CA THR A 148 0.83 18.59 -16.59
C THR A 148 0.08 17.68 -17.58
N GLN A 149 0.79 16.91 -18.40
CA GLN A 149 0.23 15.83 -19.20
C GLN A 149 -0.04 14.57 -18.37
N MET A 150 0.79 14.30 -17.35
CA MET A 150 0.72 13.14 -16.48
C MET A 150 -0.32 13.28 -15.36
N VAL A 151 -0.61 14.49 -14.89
CA VAL A 151 -1.53 14.72 -13.77
C VAL A 151 -2.78 15.45 -14.23
N ALA A 152 -3.95 15.03 -13.75
CA ALA A 152 -5.24 15.64 -14.03
C ALA A 152 -6.01 15.95 -12.73
N PRO A 153 -6.76 17.06 -12.68
CA PRO A 153 -7.60 17.36 -11.52
C PRO A 153 -8.78 16.39 -11.44
N VAL A 154 -9.15 16.02 -10.21
CA VAL A 154 -10.38 15.28 -9.94
C VAL A 154 -11.54 16.26 -9.96
N SER A 155 -12.47 16.10 -10.90
CA SER A 155 -13.58 17.05 -11.13
C SER A 155 -14.95 16.57 -10.65
N THR A 156 -15.24 15.26 -10.66
CA THR A 156 -16.62 14.76 -10.52
C THR A 156 -16.83 13.67 -9.47
N SER A 157 -15.78 12.97 -9.01
CA SER A 157 -15.91 11.95 -7.96
C SER A 157 -14.98 12.28 -6.80
N ARG A 158 -15.53 12.62 -5.63
CA ARG A 158 -14.77 12.76 -4.37
C ARG A 158 -15.03 11.55 -3.50
N THR A 159 -14.09 11.24 -2.61
CA THR A 159 -14.25 10.10 -1.70
C THR A 159 -15.25 10.45 -0.60
N GLY A 160 -16.32 9.66 -0.50
CA GLY A 160 -17.32 9.84 0.54
C GLY A 160 -16.76 9.44 1.91
N ILE A 161 -17.27 10.08 2.98
CA ILE A 161 -16.85 9.78 4.35
C ILE A 161 -17.09 8.30 4.73
N HIS A 162 -18.17 7.70 4.23
CA HIS A 162 -18.48 6.29 4.45
C HIS A 162 -17.40 5.36 3.85
N ALA A 163 -16.96 5.63 2.62
CA ALA A 163 -15.91 4.85 1.96
C ALA A 163 -14.57 5.01 2.69
N PHE A 164 -14.25 6.23 3.12
CA PHE A 164 -13.07 6.48 3.96
C PHE A 164 -13.12 5.68 5.28
N LEU A 165 -14.25 5.68 5.98
CA LEU A 165 -14.39 4.97 7.25
C LEU A 165 -14.32 3.44 7.08
N ILE A 166 -14.85 2.89 5.98
CA ILE A 166 -14.73 1.46 5.66
C ILE A 166 -13.26 1.07 5.50
N ILE A 167 -12.47 1.90 4.82
CA ILE A 167 -11.07 1.59 4.47
C ILE A 167 -10.11 1.90 5.62
N PHE A 168 -10.22 3.10 6.21
CA PHE A 168 -9.25 3.63 7.16
C PHE A 168 -9.79 3.79 8.57
N GLY A 169 -11.09 3.63 8.83
CA GLY A 169 -11.70 3.92 10.14
C GLY A 169 -11.02 3.22 11.30
N LEU A 170 -10.66 1.94 11.11
CA LEU A 170 -9.92 1.13 12.10
C LEU A 170 -8.60 1.78 12.53
N PHE A 171 -7.90 2.45 11.62
CA PHE A 171 -6.58 3.04 11.86
C PHE A 171 -6.65 4.52 12.20
N ALA A 172 -7.52 5.25 11.51
CA ALA A 172 -7.72 6.68 11.67
C ALA A 172 -8.18 7.02 13.09
N ALA A 173 -9.07 6.21 13.70
CA ALA A 173 -9.58 6.48 15.03
C ALA A 173 -8.47 6.60 16.11
N PRO A 174 -7.60 5.58 16.34
CA PRO A 174 -6.52 5.69 17.30
C PRO A 174 -5.47 6.74 16.90
N LEU A 175 -5.15 6.89 15.61
CA LEU A 175 -4.14 7.83 15.14
C LEU A 175 -4.56 9.30 15.31
N ILE A 176 -5.81 9.64 14.97
CA ILE A 176 -6.36 10.98 15.17
C ILE A 176 -6.44 11.26 16.67
N ALA A 177 -6.95 10.33 17.48
CA ALA A 177 -6.99 10.51 18.93
C ALA A 177 -5.60 10.71 19.54
N PHE A 178 -4.59 9.97 19.07
CA PHE A 178 -3.20 10.16 19.45
C PHE A 178 -2.71 11.58 19.09
N ALA A 179 -3.00 12.07 17.88
CA ALA A 179 -2.59 13.41 17.45
C ALA A 179 -3.14 14.54 18.34
N TYR A 180 -4.36 14.37 18.87
CA TYR A 180 -5.01 15.31 19.77
C TYR A 180 -4.60 15.17 21.24
N LEU A 181 -4.45 13.94 21.74
CA LEU A 181 -4.22 13.66 23.15
C LEU A 181 -2.74 13.66 23.53
N ALA A 182 -1.83 13.46 22.57
CA ALA A 182 -0.45 13.83 22.76
C ALA A 182 -0.43 15.34 23.05
N LYS A 183 -0.21 15.76 24.31
CA LYS A 183 -0.11 17.19 24.69
C LYS A 183 1.16 17.79 24.08
N PRO A 184 1.42 19.10 23.99
CA PRO A 184 2.78 19.57 23.72
C PRO A 184 3.69 19.19 24.92
N LEU A 185 4.96 18.85 24.69
CA LEU A 185 5.95 19.15 25.74
C LEU A 185 6.27 20.62 25.50
N LEU A 186 5.95 21.50 26.45
CA LEU A 186 6.45 22.86 26.38
C LEU A 186 7.98 22.77 26.22
N PRO A 187 8.60 23.40 25.21
CA PRO A 187 9.92 23.93 25.47
C PRO A 187 9.70 24.95 26.59
N GLN A 188 10.36 24.77 27.73
CA GLN A 188 10.46 25.84 28.72
C GLN A 188 11.69 26.67 28.34
N PRO A 189 11.54 27.82 27.66
CA PRO A 189 12.56 28.83 27.72
C PRO A 189 11.98 30.16 28.21
N HIS A 190 11.10 30.21 29.22
CA HIS A 190 10.92 31.44 30.01
C HIS A 190 10.34 31.14 31.41
N PRO A 191 10.90 31.72 32.50
CA PRO A 191 10.40 31.50 33.86
C PRO A 191 9.01 32.10 34.17
N GLN A 192 8.36 32.79 33.23
CA GLN A 192 6.99 33.30 33.38
C GLN A 192 6.28 33.33 32.02
N PRO A 193 5.04 32.81 31.92
CA PRO A 193 4.22 32.97 30.72
C PRO A 193 3.77 34.42 30.58
N GLU A 194 4.05 35.04 29.43
CA GLU A 194 3.52 36.35 29.05
C GLU A 194 1.99 36.28 28.92
N PRO A 195 1.22 37.33 29.29
CA PRO A 195 -0.25 37.31 29.26
C PRO A 195 -0.89 36.97 27.90
N ASP A 196 -0.14 37.11 26.80
CA ASP A 196 -0.62 36.84 25.44
C ASP A 196 -0.62 35.32 25.07
N GLU A 197 0.02 34.46 25.87
CA GLU A 197 0.02 32.99 25.69
C GLU A 197 -1.31 32.32 26.09
N GLN A 198 -2.25 33.05 26.68
CA GLN A 198 -3.57 32.52 27.06
C GLN A 198 -4.61 32.55 25.93
N ARG A 199 -4.26 32.97 24.72
CA ARG A 199 -5.19 32.94 23.58
C ARG A 199 -5.48 31.47 23.17
N PRO A 200 -6.76 31.07 23.07
CA PRO A 200 -7.10 29.73 22.62
C PRO A 200 -6.60 29.51 21.19
N SER A 201 -5.76 28.49 20.99
CA SER A 201 -5.29 28.12 19.65
C SER A 201 -6.45 27.59 18.81
N LEU A 202 -6.65 28.17 17.63
CA LEU A 202 -7.63 27.70 16.65
C LEU A 202 -7.16 26.44 15.91
N LEU A 203 -5.87 26.10 15.99
CA LEU A 203 -5.26 25.03 15.21
C LEU A 203 -5.92 23.64 15.40
N PRO A 204 -6.24 23.18 16.64
CA PRO A 204 -6.92 21.89 16.83
C PRO A 204 -8.34 21.86 16.27
N TRP A 205 -8.98 23.01 16.03
CA TRP A 205 -10.33 23.12 15.51
C TRP A 205 -10.38 23.11 13.98
N LEU A 206 -9.26 23.28 13.29
CA LEU A 206 -9.22 23.28 11.83
C LEU A 206 -9.65 21.95 11.21
N PHE A 207 -9.23 20.82 11.77
CA PHE A 207 -9.64 19.50 11.29
C PHE A 207 -11.14 19.24 11.40
N PRO A 208 -11.80 19.38 12.57
CA PRO A 208 -13.24 19.17 12.66
C PRO A 208 -14.03 20.21 11.87
N ALA A 209 -13.59 21.48 11.82
CA ALA A 209 -14.22 22.49 10.99
C ALA A 209 -14.13 22.15 9.49
N ALA A 210 -12.95 21.76 9.01
CA ALA A 210 -12.74 21.32 7.63
C ALA A 210 -13.51 20.04 7.30
N LEU A 211 -13.75 19.16 8.28
CA LEU A 211 -14.61 17.98 8.10
C LEU A 211 -16.07 18.39 7.91
N VAL A 212 -16.61 19.28 8.76
CA VAL A 212 -17.98 19.77 8.63
C VAL A 212 -18.16 20.48 7.29
N VAL A 213 -17.28 21.42 6.96
CA VAL A 213 -17.28 22.12 5.66
C VAL A 213 -17.16 21.12 4.51
N GLY A 214 -16.20 20.20 4.60
CA GLY A 214 -15.95 19.16 3.61
C GLY A 214 -17.17 18.28 3.35
N VAL A 215 -17.88 17.83 4.39
CA VAL A 215 -19.11 17.04 4.25
C VAL A 215 -20.21 17.87 3.58
N VAL A 216 -20.38 19.14 3.97
CA VAL A 216 -21.41 20.02 3.39
C VAL A 216 -21.16 20.29 1.89
N VAL A 217 -19.90 20.50 1.49
CA VAL A 217 -19.56 20.78 0.08
C VAL A 217 -19.31 19.52 -0.76
N GLY A 218 -19.49 18.32 -0.19
CA GLY A 218 -19.26 17.06 -0.89
C GLY A 218 -17.77 16.70 -1.09
N PHE A 219 -16.87 17.28 -0.30
CA PHE A 219 -15.44 16.95 -0.24
C PHE A 219 -14.96 16.69 1.20
N PRO A 220 -15.37 15.57 1.85
CA PRO A 220 -15.01 15.28 3.25
C PRO A 220 -13.50 15.19 3.52
N LEU A 221 -12.71 14.70 2.55
CA LEU A 221 -11.26 14.57 2.67
C LEU A 221 -10.52 15.92 2.67
N LEU A 222 -11.20 17.06 2.49
CA LEU A 222 -10.64 18.38 2.81
C LEU A 222 -10.08 18.43 4.25
N SER A 223 -10.74 17.72 5.16
CA SER A 223 -10.27 17.56 6.54
C SER A 223 -8.88 16.93 6.65
N MET A 224 -8.48 16.06 5.72
CA MET A 224 -7.18 15.40 5.76
C MET A 224 -6.01 16.37 5.55
N ALA A 225 -6.21 17.47 4.82
CA ALA A 225 -5.22 18.54 4.72
C ALA A 225 -5.01 19.24 6.08
N ALA A 226 -6.11 19.57 6.77
CA ALA A 226 -6.05 20.19 8.08
C ALA A 226 -5.44 19.24 9.13
N LEU A 227 -5.80 17.95 9.10
CA LEU A 227 -5.17 16.92 9.92
C LEU A 227 -3.68 16.80 9.64
N ALA A 228 -3.28 16.84 8.36
CA ALA A 228 -1.89 16.70 7.97
C ALA A 228 -1.03 17.85 8.51
N LEU A 229 -1.50 19.08 8.33
CA LEU A 229 -0.84 20.27 8.86
C LEU A 229 -0.77 20.25 10.40
N PHE A 230 -1.88 19.90 11.05
CA PHE A 230 -1.93 19.79 12.51
C PHE A 230 -0.95 18.73 13.01
N ALA A 231 -1.00 17.51 12.47
CA ALA A 231 -0.12 16.42 12.89
C ALA A 231 1.36 16.75 12.62
N PHE A 232 1.70 17.36 11.48
CA PHE A 232 3.07 17.77 11.19
C PHE A 232 3.57 18.86 12.14
N TYR A 233 2.74 19.87 12.42
CA TYR A 233 3.02 20.86 13.44
C TYR A 233 3.32 20.19 14.78
N ARG A 234 2.43 19.29 15.24
CA ARG A 234 2.61 18.54 16.49
C ARG A 234 3.90 17.69 16.46
N ALA A 235 4.26 17.10 15.32
CA ALA A 235 5.48 16.30 15.16
C ALA A 235 6.74 17.12 15.46
N MET A 236 6.80 18.37 14.99
CA MET A 236 7.94 19.27 15.24
C MET A 236 8.11 19.59 16.73
N TYR A 237 7.03 19.94 17.44
CA TYR A 237 7.08 20.20 18.89
C TYR A 237 7.41 18.95 19.72
N ARG A 238 7.28 17.78 19.11
CA ARG A 238 7.53 16.47 19.72
C ARG A 238 8.83 15.84 19.25
N ALA A 239 9.67 16.53 18.47
CA ALA A 239 10.87 15.97 17.87
C ALA A 239 11.83 15.33 18.90
N THR A 240 11.82 15.80 20.16
CA THR A 240 12.57 15.22 21.29
C THR A 240 12.06 13.86 21.77
N ARG A 241 10.86 13.44 21.36
CA ARG A 241 10.24 12.13 21.59
C ARG A 241 10.12 11.39 20.23
N PRO A 242 11.19 10.75 19.73
CA PRO A 242 11.23 10.24 18.36
C PRO A 242 10.05 9.36 17.97
N ALA A 243 9.64 8.42 18.83
CA ALA A 243 8.51 7.53 18.56
C ALA A 243 7.19 8.30 18.40
N GLU A 244 6.90 9.27 19.28
CA GLU A 244 5.67 10.07 19.19
C GLU A 244 5.68 11.01 17.97
N SER A 245 6.82 11.67 17.72
CA SER A 245 7.01 12.54 16.56
C SER A 245 6.88 11.77 15.25
N PHE A 246 7.41 10.55 15.18
CA PHE A 246 7.32 9.69 14.00
C PHE A 246 5.88 9.29 13.67
N VAL A 247 5.10 8.93 14.68
CA VAL A 247 3.67 8.61 14.48
C VAL A 247 2.93 9.81 13.93
N LEU A 248 3.19 11.01 14.44
CA LEU A 248 2.60 12.25 13.95
C LEU A 248 3.04 12.58 12.51
N LEU A 249 4.31 12.33 12.16
CA LEU A 249 4.79 12.44 10.78
C LEU A 249 4.03 11.51 9.84
N VAL A 250 3.80 10.26 10.24
CA VAL A 250 3.06 9.29 9.43
C VAL A 250 1.57 9.64 9.31
N VAL A 251 0.95 10.16 10.37
CA VAL A 251 -0.39 10.75 10.30
C VAL A 251 -0.41 11.91 9.31
N ALA A 252 0.60 12.77 9.36
CA ALA A 252 0.70 13.91 8.46
C ALA A 252 0.84 13.50 6.99
N LEU A 253 1.78 12.59 6.72
CA LEU A 253 2.02 12.08 5.37
C LEU A 253 0.79 11.36 4.81
N GLY A 254 0.15 10.49 5.60
CA GLY A 254 -1.06 9.80 5.16
C GLY A 254 -2.21 10.77 4.89
N GLY A 255 -2.41 11.79 5.75
CA GLY A 255 -3.42 12.83 5.52
C GLY A 255 -3.15 13.62 4.23
N ALA A 256 -1.88 13.97 3.98
CA ALA A 256 -1.49 14.66 2.75
C ALA A 256 -1.73 13.81 1.50
N ILE A 257 -1.40 12.52 1.53
CA ILE A 257 -1.63 11.59 0.42
C ILE A 257 -3.13 11.40 0.16
N LEU A 258 -3.92 11.15 1.21
CA LEU A 258 -5.37 11.00 1.11
C LEU A 258 -6.04 12.25 0.54
N PHE A 259 -5.62 13.43 0.97
CA PHE A 259 -6.08 14.69 0.38
C PHE A 259 -5.64 14.84 -1.09
N GLY A 260 -4.37 14.56 -1.39
CA GLY A 260 -3.80 14.71 -2.73
C GLY A 260 -4.46 13.81 -3.77
N THR A 261 -4.70 12.54 -3.44
CA THR A 261 -5.39 11.57 -4.30
C THR A 261 -6.85 11.94 -4.58
N ASP A 262 -7.46 12.70 -3.66
CA ASP A 262 -8.79 13.25 -3.88
C ASP A 262 -8.76 14.54 -4.70
N LEU A 263 -7.65 15.28 -4.76
CA LEU A 263 -7.48 16.49 -5.57
C LEU A 263 -7.09 16.22 -7.02
N MET A 264 -6.15 15.30 -7.22
CA MET A 264 -5.51 15.05 -8.51
C MET A 264 -5.23 13.56 -8.71
N TYR A 265 -5.14 13.14 -9.97
CA TYR A 265 -4.80 11.77 -10.33
C TYR A 265 -3.78 11.72 -11.46
N ILE A 266 -2.99 10.66 -11.48
CA ILE A 266 -2.06 10.36 -12.56
C ILE A 266 -2.84 9.72 -13.70
N ARG A 267 -2.77 10.30 -14.90
CA ARG A 267 -3.37 9.78 -16.12
C ARG A 267 -2.69 8.47 -16.51
N ASP A 268 -3.51 7.46 -16.76
CA ASP A 268 -3.10 6.15 -17.24
C ASP A 268 -4.09 5.65 -18.31
N VAL A 269 -3.96 4.37 -18.71
CA VAL A 269 -4.80 3.72 -19.72
C VAL A 269 -6.30 3.75 -19.41
N PHE A 270 -6.70 3.89 -18.14
CA PHE A 270 -8.10 3.98 -17.74
C PHE A 270 -8.61 5.42 -17.74
N ASN A 271 -7.71 6.41 -17.74
CA ASN A 271 -8.02 7.83 -17.67
C ASN A 271 -9.01 8.19 -16.53
N THR A 272 -8.92 7.45 -15.42
CA THR A 272 -9.68 7.68 -14.19
C THR A 272 -8.73 7.73 -13.00
N ARG A 273 -9.22 8.20 -11.85
CA ARG A 273 -8.43 8.24 -10.61
C ARG A 273 -8.24 6.88 -9.92
N MET A 274 -8.73 5.80 -10.50
CA MET A 274 -8.77 4.47 -9.87
C MET A 274 -7.39 4.00 -9.43
N ASN A 275 -6.40 3.96 -10.32
CA ASN A 275 -5.04 3.51 -9.97
C ASN A 275 -4.34 4.47 -9.01
N THR A 276 -4.64 5.77 -9.08
CA THR A 276 -4.10 6.73 -8.11
C THR A 276 -4.62 6.46 -6.71
N ILE A 277 -5.93 6.33 -6.54
CA ILE A 277 -6.52 5.95 -5.25
C ILE A 277 -5.92 4.64 -4.80
N PHE A 278 -5.99 3.62 -5.65
CA PHE A 278 -5.57 2.27 -5.34
C PHE A 278 -4.12 2.21 -4.83
N LYS A 279 -3.14 2.71 -5.60
CA LYS A 279 -1.72 2.58 -5.27
C LYS A 279 -1.33 3.40 -4.04
N PHE A 280 -1.82 4.63 -3.95
CA PHE A 280 -1.50 5.50 -2.81
C PHE A 280 -2.28 5.11 -1.54
N TYR A 281 -3.51 4.61 -1.65
CA TYR A 281 -4.26 4.11 -0.50
C TYR A 281 -3.57 2.89 0.11
N TYR A 282 -2.97 2.02 -0.72
CA TYR A 282 -2.22 0.86 -0.24
C TYR A 282 -1.04 1.28 0.66
N GLN A 283 -0.32 2.33 0.27
CA GLN A 283 0.78 2.90 1.05
C GLN A 283 0.27 3.51 2.37
N VAL A 284 -0.78 4.33 2.33
CA VAL A 284 -1.37 4.90 3.56
C VAL A 284 -1.89 3.80 4.47
N TRP A 285 -2.49 2.76 3.91
CA TRP A 285 -3.00 1.63 4.68
C TRP A 285 -1.88 0.88 5.39
N LEU A 286 -0.75 0.62 4.72
CA LEU A 286 0.43 0.02 5.35
C LEU A 286 0.96 0.91 6.48
N LEU A 287 1.16 2.20 6.21
CA LEU A 287 1.75 3.16 7.15
C LEU A 287 0.86 3.37 8.39
N TRP A 288 -0.41 3.71 8.17
CA TRP A 288 -1.38 3.92 9.24
C TRP A 288 -1.75 2.62 9.95
N GLY A 289 -1.89 1.52 9.24
CA GLY A 289 -2.18 0.21 9.82
C GLY A 289 -1.08 -0.26 10.77
N THR A 290 0.18 -0.09 10.38
CA THR A 290 1.33 -0.46 11.22
C THR A 290 1.38 0.37 12.51
N LEU A 291 1.13 1.68 12.44
CA LEU A 291 1.25 2.57 13.60
C LEU A 291 -0.03 2.74 14.42
N ALA A 292 -1.19 2.31 13.91
CA ALA A 292 -2.45 2.31 14.66
C ALA A 292 -2.34 1.46 15.94
N GLY A 293 -1.61 0.33 15.88
CA GLY A 293 -1.36 -0.51 17.05
C GLY A 293 -0.57 0.21 18.15
N TYR A 294 0.49 0.93 17.78
CA TYR A 294 1.25 1.77 18.72
C TYR A 294 0.38 2.88 19.31
N ALA A 295 -0.39 3.59 18.47
CA ALA A 295 -1.27 4.66 18.93
C ALA A 295 -2.33 4.14 19.90
N LEU A 296 -2.93 2.98 19.62
CA LEU A 296 -3.89 2.33 20.49
C LEU A 296 -3.27 1.92 21.83
N TRP A 297 -2.10 1.26 21.79
CA TRP A 297 -1.35 0.93 23.00
C TRP A 297 -1.07 2.18 23.84
N TRP A 298 -0.57 3.25 23.20
CA TRP A 298 -0.26 4.51 23.88
C TRP A 298 -1.50 5.13 24.53
N LEU A 299 -2.66 5.07 23.88
CA LEU A 299 -3.92 5.58 24.43
C LEU A 299 -4.40 4.79 25.65
N ILE A 300 -4.22 3.47 25.64
CA ILE A 300 -4.67 2.57 26.71
C ILE A 300 -3.68 2.55 27.89
N ALA A 301 -2.39 2.64 27.63
CA ALA A 301 -1.33 2.48 28.63
C ALA A 301 -1.14 3.70 29.55
N GLN A 302 -1.86 4.80 29.32
CA GLN A 302 -1.75 5.97 30.18
C GLN A 302 -2.41 5.74 31.54
N PRO A 303 -1.73 6.07 32.66
CA PRO A 303 -2.28 5.90 33.99
C PRO A 303 -3.61 6.65 34.12
N SER A 304 -4.60 5.99 34.72
CA SER A 304 -5.82 6.69 35.15
C SER A 304 -5.42 7.75 36.18
N PRO A 305 -6.00 8.96 36.14
CA PRO A 305 -5.75 9.97 37.15
C PRO A 305 -6.16 9.36 38.48
N THR A 306 -5.17 9.08 39.32
CA THR A 306 -5.40 8.69 40.71
C THR A 306 -6.23 9.82 41.32
N PRO A 307 -7.39 9.53 41.94
CA PRO A 307 -8.10 10.56 42.68
C PRO A 307 -7.10 11.12 43.70
N ALA A 308 -6.86 12.43 43.64
CA ALA A 308 -5.91 13.09 44.52
C ALA A 308 -6.27 12.77 45.97
N THR A 309 -5.54 11.84 46.59
CA THR A 309 -5.51 11.71 48.03
C THR A 309 -4.88 13.00 48.54
N THR A 310 -5.71 13.90 49.02
CA THR A 310 -5.29 15.04 49.83
C THR A 310 -4.68 14.51 51.11
N SER A 311 -3.43 14.07 51.05
CA SER A 311 -2.57 13.89 52.22
C SER A 311 -1.53 14.99 52.19
N ASN A 312 -1.95 16.21 52.52
CA ASN A 312 -1.00 17.11 53.15
C ASN A 312 -0.70 16.47 54.51
N PRO A 313 0.56 16.12 54.82
CA PRO A 313 0.90 15.84 56.22
C PRO A 313 0.59 17.12 57.03
N PRO A 314 0.03 17.01 58.24
CA PRO A 314 -0.16 18.18 59.07
C PRO A 314 1.20 18.85 59.29
N SER A 315 1.27 20.15 59.03
CA SER A 315 2.44 20.96 59.35
C SER A 315 2.76 20.78 60.83
N PRO A 316 4.03 20.58 61.24
CA PRO A 316 4.36 20.48 62.65
C PRO A 316 3.91 21.77 63.34
N ALA A 317 3.08 21.63 64.38
CA ALA A 317 2.66 22.74 65.21
C ALA A 317 3.90 23.44 65.80
N PRO A 318 3.94 24.79 65.87
CA PRO A 318 5.01 25.47 66.58
C PRO A 318 4.99 25.06 68.05
N ALA A 319 6.17 24.91 68.65
CA ALA A 319 6.33 24.57 70.06
C ALA A 319 5.54 25.56 70.95
N PRO A 320 4.93 25.08 72.05
CA PRO A 320 4.18 25.96 72.94
C PRO A 320 5.15 26.98 73.57
N GLN A 321 4.84 28.26 73.43
CA GLN A 321 5.42 29.28 74.30
C GLN A 321 4.77 29.15 75.67
N GLU A 322 5.60 29.10 76.71
CA GLU A 322 5.16 29.06 78.10
C GLU A 322 4.36 30.32 78.44
N GLY A 323 3.13 30.12 78.92
CA GLY A 323 2.32 31.15 79.55
C GLY A 323 1.13 31.61 78.72
N GLU A 324 0.05 30.81 78.70
CA GLU A 324 -1.34 31.26 78.55
C GLU A 324 -2.28 30.06 78.74
N GLU A 325 -2.24 29.45 79.93
CA GLU A 325 -3.31 28.55 80.41
C GLU A 325 -4.14 29.31 81.44
N GLU A 326 -5.22 29.97 81.00
CA GLU A 326 -6.46 30.20 81.76
C GLU A 326 -7.40 31.16 81.00
N GLU A 327 -7.97 30.72 79.87
CA GLU A 327 -9.29 31.18 79.39
C GLU A 327 -9.66 30.48 78.07
N ARG A 328 -10.07 29.20 78.16
CA ARG A 328 -10.89 28.57 77.10
C ARG A 328 -11.58 27.31 77.61
N MET A 329 -12.25 27.41 78.75
CA MET A 329 -13.32 26.48 79.11
C MET A 329 -14.65 27.20 78.93
N GLY A 330 -15.26 27.02 77.76
CA GLY A 330 -16.59 27.55 77.49
C GLY A 330 -16.87 27.76 76.02
N GLU A 331 -16.93 26.68 75.23
CA GLU A 331 -17.79 26.56 74.03
C GLU A 331 -17.57 25.18 73.40
N GLU A 332 -17.98 24.13 74.11
CA GLU A 332 -18.17 22.82 73.51
C GLU A 332 -19.67 22.63 73.24
N LYS A 333 -20.15 23.18 72.13
CA LYS A 333 -21.42 22.76 71.54
C LYS A 333 -21.53 23.16 70.08
N THR A 334 -22.07 22.22 69.30
CA THR A 334 -22.53 22.29 67.91
C THR A 334 -21.45 22.42 66.84
N ASP A 335 -20.90 21.27 66.42
CA ASP A 335 -20.90 20.90 65.00
C ASP A 335 -20.51 19.42 64.82
N ARG A 336 -21.52 18.55 64.87
CA ARG A 336 -21.43 17.20 64.29
C ARG A 336 -22.47 17.11 63.18
N CYS A 337 -22.04 16.52 62.06
CA CYS A 337 -22.78 16.17 60.86
C CYS A 337 -22.92 17.25 59.77
N SER A 338 -21.81 17.52 59.09
CA SER A 338 -21.83 17.71 57.64
C SER A 338 -20.66 16.92 57.03
N ALA A 339 -20.90 15.66 56.69
CA ALA A 339 -19.97 14.92 55.85
C ALA A 339 -19.88 15.65 54.50
N PRO A 340 -18.68 15.99 53.99
CA PRO A 340 -18.58 16.63 52.70
C PRO A 340 -19.17 15.68 51.66
N VAL A 341 -20.25 16.11 50.99
CA VAL A 341 -20.81 15.44 49.83
C VAL A 341 -19.67 15.32 48.82
N ARG A 342 -19.13 14.11 48.64
CA ARG A 342 -18.12 13.86 47.61
C ARG A 342 -18.73 14.32 46.28
N PRO A 343 -18.13 15.29 45.57
CA PRO A 343 -18.63 15.65 44.26
C PRO A 343 -18.65 14.38 43.41
N ALA A 344 -19.76 14.14 42.70
CA ALA A 344 -19.85 13.05 41.75
C ALA A 344 -18.60 13.08 40.85
N PRO A 345 -17.95 11.94 40.58
CA PRO A 345 -16.73 11.91 39.79
C PRO A 345 -17.00 12.59 38.44
N ARG A 346 -16.41 13.78 38.23
CA ARG A 346 -16.49 14.46 36.93
C ARG A 346 -15.73 13.59 35.94
N LEU A 347 -16.44 13.10 34.92
CA LEU A 347 -15.84 12.36 33.82
C LEU A 347 -14.75 13.23 33.18
N ASN A 348 -13.51 12.78 33.22
CA ASN A 348 -12.41 13.44 32.54
C ASN A 348 -12.65 13.35 31.02
N PRO A 349 -12.75 14.46 30.28
CA PRO A 349 -12.97 14.45 28.83
C PRO A 349 -11.97 13.58 28.07
N GLU A 350 -10.70 13.53 28.52
CA GLU A 350 -9.67 12.68 27.91
C GLU A 350 -9.98 11.18 28.10
N HIS A 351 -10.52 10.80 29.25
CA HIS A 351 -10.97 9.43 29.48
C HIS A 351 -12.13 9.05 28.58
N LEU A 352 -13.08 9.96 28.39
CA LEU A 352 -14.20 9.73 27.48
C LEU A 352 -13.70 9.52 26.05
N VAL A 353 -12.79 10.38 25.56
CA VAL A 353 -12.20 10.22 24.22
C VAL A 353 -11.48 8.87 24.08
N ARG A 354 -10.62 8.49 25.04
CA ARG A 354 -9.91 7.21 25.01
C ARG A 354 -10.88 6.03 24.98
N TRP A 355 -11.91 6.06 25.82
CA TRP A 355 -12.92 5.01 25.87
C TRP A 355 -13.72 4.92 24.57
N SER A 356 -14.19 6.06 24.04
CA SER A 356 -14.88 6.13 22.74
C SER A 356 -14.03 5.58 21.60
N VAL A 357 -12.73 5.91 21.56
CA VAL A 357 -11.80 5.38 20.56
C VAL A 357 -11.63 3.87 20.69
N GLY A 358 -11.55 3.34 21.91
CA GLY A 358 -11.52 1.90 22.15
C GLY A 358 -12.78 1.19 21.64
N VAL A 359 -13.96 1.74 21.93
CA VAL A 359 -15.24 1.21 21.42
C VAL A 359 -15.30 1.25 19.90
N LEU A 360 -14.92 2.38 19.28
CA LEU A 360 -14.87 2.52 17.83
C LEU A 360 -13.89 1.54 17.18
N PHE A 361 -12.70 1.38 17.77
CA PHE A 361 -11.69 0.44 17.28
C PHE A 361 -12.23 -1.00 17.26
N VAL A 362 -12.89 -1.44 18.36
CA VAL A 362 -13.52 -2.77 18.43
C VAL A 362 -14.62 -2.91 17.37
N GLY A 363 -15.45 -1.89 17.19
CA GLY A 363 -16.50 -1.89 16.16
C GLY A 363 -15.94 -2.00 14.74
N PHE A 364 -14.91 -1.21 14.41
CA PHE A 364 -14.24 -1.28 13.11
C PHE A 364 -13.51 -2.62 12.92
N LEU A 365 -12.90 -3.17 13.96
CA LEU A 365 -12.21 -4.46 13.90
C LEU A 365 -13.20 -5.58 13.62
N ALA A 366 -14.33 -5.61 14.32
CA ALA A 366 -15.41 -6.57 14.06
C ALA A 366 -15.92 -6.48 12.62
N GLY A 367 -16.07 -5.27 12.07
CA GLY A 367 -16.40 -5.07 10.66
C GLY A 367 -15.32 -5.58 9.71
N ALA A 368 -14.05 -5.31 10.00
CA ALA A 368 -12.91 -5.76 9.20
C ALA A 368 -12.73 -7.29 9.21
N LEU A 369 -13.15 -7.98 10.28
CA LEU A 369 -13.09 -9.45 10.37
C LEU A 369 -14.00 -10.17 9.36
N VAL A 370 -14.91 -9.47 8.68
CA VAL A 370 -15.68 -10.04 7.56
C VAL A 370 -14.74 -10.54 6.45
N PHE A 371 -13.65 -9.83 6.14
CA PHE A 371 -12.72 -10.24 5.08
C PHE A 371 -12.05 -11.59 5.38
N PRO A 372 -11.32 -11.78 6.50
CA PRO A 372 -10.73 -13.08 6.81
C PRO A 372 -11.78 -14.18 7.02
N ALA A 373 -12.99 -13.86 7.49
CA ALA A 373 -14.07 -14.84 7.58
C ALA A 373 -14.51 -15.34 6.19
N LEU A 374 -14.66 -14.45 5.21
CA LEU A 374 -14.92 -14.81 3.81
C LEU A 374 -13.74 -15.61 3.21
N THR A 375 -12.50 -15.24 3.55
CA THR A 375 -11.29 -16.00 3.18
C THR A 375 -11.35 -17.43 3.65
N LEU A 376 -11.60 -17.62 4.95
CA LEU A 376 -11.68 -18.93 5.58
C LEU A 376 -12.85 -19.75 5.03
N GLY A 377 -14.00 -19.11 4.77
CA GLY A 377 -15.14 -19.76 4.12
C GLY A 377 -14.79 -20.33 2.75
N ARG A 378 -14.15 -19.54 1.89
CA ARG A 378 -13.69 -20.02 0.58
C ARG A 378 -12.58 -21.06 0.69
N MET A 379 -11.64 -20.92 1.62
CA MET A 379 -10.65 -21.97 1.88
C MET A 379 -11.32 -23.27 2.32
N ALA A 380 -12.41 -23.22 3.08
CA ALA A 380 -13.16 -24.42 3.45
C ALA A 380 -13.92 -25.03 2.26
N GLU A 381 -14.49 -24.20 1.37
CA GLU A 381 -15.23 -24.66 0.17
C GLU A 381 -14.33 -25.14 -0.98
N GLN A 382 -13.20 -24.50 -1.19
CA GLN A 382 -12.34 -24.66 -2.38
C GLN A 382 -10.93 -25.19 -2.03
N GLY A 383 -10.59 -25.29 -0.75
CA GLY A 383 -9.24 -25.58 -0.29
C GLY A 383 -8.87 -27.05 -0.42
N THR A 384 -8.53 -27.47 -1.63
CA THR A 384 -7.39 -28.38 -1.76
C THR A 384 -6.14 -27.58 -1.39
N LEU A 385 -5.40 -28.02 -0.37
CA LEU A 385 -4.10 -27.43 -0.01
C LEU A 385 -3.15 -27.56 -1.22
N VAL A 386 -3.01 -26.50 -1.99
CA VAL A 386 -1.97 -26.39 -3.02
C VAL A 386 -0.74 -25.88 -2.28
N GLY A 387 0.33 -26.69 -2.25
CA GLY A 387 1.62 -26.24 -1.73
C GLY A 387 2.17 -25.04 -2.51
N LEU A 388 3.35 -24.56 -2.14
CA LEU A 388 4.05 -23.46 -2.84
C LEU A 388 4.44 -23.78 -4.31
N SER A 389 3.99 -24.92 -4.85
CA SER A 389 4.23 -25.34 -6.23
C SER A 389 3.50 -24.50 -7.28
N GLY A 390 2.57 -23.61 -6.89
CA GLY A 390 1.93 -22.65 -7.80
C GLY A 390 1.15 -23.29 -8.94
N ARG A 391 0.44 -24.40 -8.67
CA ARG A 391 -0.26 -25.18 -9.70
C ARG A 391 -1.40 -24.37 -10.31
N THR A 392 -1.46 -24.33 -11.64
CA THR A 392 -2.63 -23.76 -12.34
C THR A 392 -3.84 -24.68 -12.20
N PRO A 393 -5.09 -24.19 -12.42
CA PRO A 393 -6.26 -25.06 -12.40
C PRO A 393 -6.16 -26.26 -13.35
N ARG A 394 -5.37 -26.14 -14.44
CA ARG A 394 -5.05 -27.23 -15.36
C ARG A 394 -4.27 -28.36 -14.67
N GLU A 395 -3.42 -28.06 -13.69
CA GLU A 395 -2.63 -29.03 -12.91
C GLU A 395 -3.42 -29.67 -11.75
N HIS A 396 -4.73 -29.50 -11.67
CA HIS A 396 -5.54 -30.16 -10.63
C HIS A 396 -5.98 -31.58 -11.02
N THR A 397 -5.90 -31.95 -12.31
CA THR A 397 -6.13 -33.33 -12.77
C THR A 397 -4.81 -34.08 -12.96
N SER A 398 -4.85 -35.42 -12.86
CA SER A 398 -3.67 -36.26 -13.11
C SER A 398 -3.15 -36.12 -14.53
N ALA A 399 -4.06 -36.04 -15.51
CA ALA A 399 -3.73 -35.79 -16.91
C ALA A 399 -3.06 -34.43 -17.12
N GLY A 400 -3.60 -33.37 -16.49
CA GLY A 400 -3.04 -32.03 -16.57
C GLY A 400 -1.63 -31.94 -15.99
N GLN A 401 -1.40 -32.48 -14.78
CA GLN A 401 -0.08 -32.52 -14.14
C GLN A 401 0.95 -33.25 -15.02
N ALA A 402 0.60 -34.44 -15.50
CA ALA A 402 1.50 -35.23 -16.34
C ALA A 402 1.78 -34.55 -17.67
N SER A 403 0.79 -33.91 -18.29
CA SER A 403 0.96 -33.18 -19.56
C SER A 403 1.91 -31.99 -19.42
N ILE A 404 1.80 -31.23 -18.32
CA ILE A 404 2.65 -30.08 -18.04
C ILE A 404 4.06 -30.52 -17.64
N ALA A 405 4.19 -31.60 -16.85
CA ALA A 405 5.48 -32.18 -16.53
C ALA A 405 6.20 -32.67 -17.80
N TRP A 406 5.47 -33.34 -18.69
CA TRP A 406 6.00 -33.80 -19.98
C TRP A 406 6.49 -32.63 -20.83
N LEU A 407 5.70 -31.56 -20.97
CA LEU A 407 6.10 -30.36 -21.70
C LEU A 407 7.36 -29.71 -21.13
N ARG A 408 7.48 -29.60 -19.80
CA ARG A 408 8.69 -29.06 -19.14
C ARG A 408 9.95 -29.88 -19.42
N GLU A 409 9.81 -31.18 -19.67
CA GLU A 409 10.93 -32.09 -19.95
C GLU A 409 11.28 -32.17 -21.45
N HIS A 410 10.30 -31.97 -22.35
CA HIS A 410 10.44 -32.26 -23.79
C HIS A 410 10.38 -31.02 -24.70
N ALA A 411 9.93 -29.88 -24.19
CA ALA A 411 9.84 -28.65 -24.97
C ALA A 411 10.91 -27.64 -24.53
N SER A 412 11.39 -26.87 -25.49
CA SER A 412 12.37 -25.79 -25.27
C SER A 412 11.69 -24.42 -25.24
N PRO A 413 12.25 -23.39 -24.56
CA PRO A 413 11.64 -22.07 -24.46
C PRO A 413 11.50 -21.28 -25.78
N ASP A 414 12.21 -21.67 -26.83
CA ASP A 414 12.15 -21.11 -28.19
C ASP A 414 10.98 -21.66 -29.02
N GLN A 415 10.30 -22.69 -28.52
CA GLN A 415 9.17 -23.34 -29.18
C GLN A 415 7.84 -22.66 -28.82
N VAL A 416 6.82 -22.80 -29.67
CA VAL A 416 5.51 -22.16 -29.46
C VAL A 416 4.42 -23.20 -29.24
N LEU A 417 3.67 -23.03 -28.14
CA LEU A 417 2.52 -23.85 -27.77
C LEU A 417 1.22 -23.18 -28.20
N LEU A 418 0.35 -23.91 -28.90
CA LEU A 418 -1.04 -23.53 -29.07
C LEU A 418 -1.87 -24.08 -27.91
N GLU A 419 -2.56 -23.18 -27.21
CA GLU A 419 -3.61 -23.51 -26.23
C GLU A 419 -4.83 -22.60 -26.43
N MET A 420 -6.00 -23.02 -25.96
CA MET A 420 -7.21 -22.22 -26.11
C MET A 420 -7.30 -21.09 -25.07
N VAL A 421 -7.55 -19.89 -25.58
CA VAL A 421 -7.98 -18.71 -24.81
C VAL A 421 -9.29 -18.18 -25.44
N PRO A 422 -10.37 -17.99 -24.66
CA PRO A 422 -11.65 -17.56 -25.20
C PRO A 422 -11.62 -16.11 -25.71
N PRO A 423 -12.46 -15.75 -26.71
CA PRO A 423 -12.64 -14.37 -27.13
C PRO A 423 -13.02 -13.46 -25.95
N GLY A 424 -12.36 -12.31 -25.82
CA GLY A 424 -12.52 -11.41 -24.67
C GLY A 424 -11.62 -11.73 -23.47
N GLY A 425 -10.90 -12.86 -23.51
CA GLY A 425 -9.94 -13.29 -22.50
C GLY A 425 -10.55 -14.15 -21.39
N GLY A 426 -9.70 -14.95 -20.75
CA GLY A 426 -10.06 -15.82 -19.62
C GLY A 426 -9.34 -15.44 -18.32
N SER A 427 -9.08 -14.14 -18.13
CA SER A 427 -8.28 -13.65 -17.00
C SER A 427 -8.91 -14.00 -15.67
N TYR A 428 -8.09 -14.55 -14.77
CA TYR A 428 -8.50 -14.98 -13.43
C TYR A 428 -9.65 -16.01 -13.40
N SER A 429 -9.96 -16.64 -14.54
CA SER A 429 -11.03 -17.63 -14.57
C SER A 429 -10.59 -18.90 -13.83
N PRO A 430 -11.50 -19.53 -13.05
CA PRO A 430 -11.20 -20.75 -12.31
C PRO A 430 -10.88 -21.94 -13.24
N GLU A 431 -11.19 -21.83 -14.53
CA GLU A 431 -10.91 -22.83 -15.56
C GLU A 431 -9.43 -22.90 -15.98
N GLY A 432 -8.65 -21.84 -15.75
CA GLY A 432 -7.21 -21.83 -16.02
C GLY A 432 -6.83 -21.65 -17.50
N HIS A 433 -7.44 -20.69 -18.19
CA HIS A 433 -7.03 -20.27 -19.54
C HIS A 433 -5.61 -19.69 -19.54
N ALA A 434 -4.84 -19.92 -20.60
CA ALA A 434 -3.40 -19.64 -20.68
C ALA A 434 -2.56 -20.35 -19.59
N GLY A 435 -3.12 -21.38 -18.94
CA GLY A 435 -2.51 -22.07 -17.83
C GLY A 435 -1.36 -22.99 -18.24
N VAL A 436 -1.37 -23.52 -19.48
CA VAL A 436 -0.33 -24.46 -19.92
C VAL A 436 0.96 -23.70 -20.23
N SER A 437 0.90 -22.62 -21.00
CA SER A 437 2.05 -21.73 -21.25
C SER A 437 2.57 -21.12 -19.95
N ALA A 438 1.69 -20.61 -19.07
CA ALA A 438 2.09 -20.05 -17.77
C ALA A 438 2.81 -21.07 -16.87
N SER A 439 2.40 -22.34 -16.91
CA SER A 439 3.04 -23.39 -16.10
C SER A 439 4.37 -23.87 -16.70
N THR A 440 4.47 -23.91 -18.02
CA THR A 440 5.62 -24.51 -18.72
C THR A 440 6.72 -23.51 -19.06
N GLY A 441 6.39 -22.22 -19.16
CA GLY A 441 7.28 -21.17 -19.67
C GLY A 441 7.41 -21.16 -21.20
N ILE A 442 6.66 -22.03 -21.90
CA ILE A 442 6.63 -22.09 -23.37
C ILE A 442 5.70 -20.97 -23.87
N PRO A 443 6.14 -20.07 -24.77
CA PRO A 443 5.29 -19.02 -25.30
C PRO A 443 4.09 -19.58 -26.07
N THR A 444 2.98 -18.83 -26.04
CA THR A 444 1.77 -19.15 -26.82
C THR A 444 1.43 -18.02 -27.80
N VAL A 445 0.57 -18.32 -28.78
CA VAL A 445 0.16 -17.36 -29.83
C VAL A 445 -0.48 -16.11 -29.24
N ILE A 446 -1.34 -16.29 -28.23
CA ILE A 446 -1.95 -15.21 -27.45
C ILE A 446 -2.32 -15.68 -26.03
N GLY A 447 -1.92 -14.89 -25.04
CA GLY A 447 -2.34 -15.06 -23.65
C GLY A 447 -3.66 -14.37 -23.36
N TRP A 448 -3.80 -13.80 -22.16
CA TRP A 448 -4.99 -13.06 -21.77
C TRP A 448 -5.10 -11.73 -22.52
N VAL A 449 -5.89 -11.67 -23.61
CA VAL A 449 -5.98 -10.51 -24.52
C VAL A 449 -6.16 -9.15 -23.83
N GLY A 450 -6.95 -9.08 -22.75
CA GLY A 450 -7.12 -7.86 -21.97
C GLY A 450 -5.82 -7.38 -21.31
N HIS A 451 -5.03 -8.31 -20.76
CA HIS A 451 -3.72 -8.02 -20.17
C HIS A 451 -2.67 -7.75 -21.25
N GLU A 452 -2.66 -8.53 -22.34
CA GLU A 452 -1.77 -8.30 -23.48
C GLU A 452 -1.94 -6.88 -24.06
N ARG A 453 -3.18 -6.37 -24.10
CA ARG A 453 -3.50 -5.01 -24.55
C ARG A 453 -3.00 -3.93 -23.58
N GLN A 454 -3.09 -4.18 -22.28
CA GLN A 454 -2.52 -3.27 -21.26
C GLN A 454 -1.00 -3.24 -21.36
N TRP A 455 -0.36 -4.40 -21.52
CA TRP A 455 1.09 -4.53 -21.58
C TRP A 455 1.69 -3.89 -22.83
N ARG A 456 0.98 -3.89 -23.95
CA ARG A 456 1.38 -3.20 -25.19
C ARG A 456 0.90 -1.76 -25.26
N GLY A 457 0.47 -1.18 -24.13
CA GLY A 457 -0.07 0.18 -23.98
C GLY A 457 0.66 1.27 -24.78
N GLY A 458 2.00 1.19 -24.86
CA GLY A 458 2.87 2.15 -25.55
C GLY A 458 3.22 1.82 -27.00
N ASP A 459 2.76 0.67 -27.54
CA ASP A 459 3.06 0.20 -28.89
C ASP A 459 1.75 -0.13 -29.65
N GLU A 460 1.26 0.84 -30.42
CA GLU A 460 0.03 0.67 -31.21
C GLU A 460 0.15 -0.40 -32.29
N ALA A 461 1.34 -0.61 -32.87
CA ALA A 461 1.53 -1.65 -33.86
C ALA A 461 1.37 -3.04 -33.22
N ALA A 462 2.02 -3.26 -32.06
CA ALA A 462 1.89 -4.52 -31.34
C ALA A 462 0.46 -4.77 -30.81
N LYS A 463 -0.29 -3.71 -30.44
CA LYS A 463 -1.71 -3.85 -30.07
C LYS A 463 -2.59 -4.31 -31.23
N GLN A 464 -2.33 -3.82 -32.45
CA GLN A 464 -3.12 -4.16 -33.64
C GLN A 464 -3.00 -5.65 -34.01
N GLU A 465 -1.95 -6.33 -33.56
CA GLU A 465 -1.77 -7.78 -33.78
C GLU A 465 -2.63 -8.65 -32.85
N LEU A 466 -3.15 -8.13 -31.74
CA LEU A 466 -3.82 -8.94 -30.72
C LEU A 466 -5.14 -9.54 -31.20
N ASP A 467 -6.01 -8.74 -31.80
CA ASP A 467 -7.32 -9.21 -32.27
C ASP A 467 -7.19 -10.23 -33.42
N PRO A 468 -6.30 -10.02 -34.43
CA PRO A 468 -5.98 -11.05 -35.42
C PRO A 468 -5.46 -12.35 -34.80
N ARG A 469 -4.50 -12.29 -33.85
CA ARG A 469 -3.98 -13.49 -33.17
C ARG A 469 -5.07 -14.25 -32.43
N GLN A 470 -5.96 -13.55 -31.73
CA GLN A 470 -7.09 -14.17 -31.05
C GLN A 470 -8.03 -14.89 -32.01
N LYS A 471 -8.34 -14.26 -33.15
CA LYS A 471 -9.18 -14.84 -34.20
C LYS A 471 -8.52 -16.06 -34.84
N ASP A 472 -7.21 -16.00 -35.07
CA ASP A 472 -6.48 -17.09 -35.71
C ASP A 472 -6.39 -18.31 -34.78
N VAL A 473 -6.19 -18.12 -33.47
CA VAL A 473 -6.27 -19.23 -32.49
C VAL A 473 -7.64 -19.89 -32.50
N ASP A 474 -8.71 -19.11 -32.48
CA ASP A 474 -10.09 -19.64 -32.58
C ASP A 474 -10.29 -20.42 -33.90
N THR A 475 -9.81 -19.86 -35.01
CA THR A 475 -9.87 -20.49 -36.33
C THR A 475 -9.13 -21.82 -36.37
N ILE A 476 -7.89 -21.89 -35.84
CA ILE A 476 -7.10 -23.13 -35.82
C ILE A 476 -7.87 -24.26 -35.12
N TYR A 477 -8.55 -23.98 -34.01
CA TYR A 477 -9.32 -25.00 -33.31
C TYR A 477 -10.69 -25.29 -33.95
N ALA A 478 -11.34 -24.28 -34.53
CA ALA A 478 -12.71 -24.39 -35.05
C ALA A 478 -12.82 -24.89 -36.49
N THR A 479 -11.85 -24.60 -37.36
CA THR A 479 -11.92 -24.99 -38.77
C THR A 479 -11.98 -26.50 -38.97
N LEU A 480 -12.66 -26.94 -40.02
CA LEU A 480 -12.66 -28.33 -40.48
C LEU A 480 -11.61 -28.58 -41.57
N ASP A 481 -11.00 -27.53 -42.12
CA ASP A 481 -9.97 -27.63 -43.15
C ASP A 481 -8.58 -27.83 -42.49
N PRO A 482 -7.93 -29.00 -42.68
CA PRO A 482 -6.61 -29.25 -42.12
C PRO A 482 -5.53 -28.32 -42.69
N GLN A 483 -5.66 -27.86 -43.93
CA GLN A 483 -4.66 -27.00 -44.57
C GLN A 483 -4.73 -25.58 -44.00
N GLU A 484 -5.93 -25.03 -43.80
CA GLU A 484 -6.11 -23.73 -43.15
C GLU A 484 -5.50 -23.72 -41.74
N ALA A 485 -5.72 -24.79 -40.97
CA ALA A 485 -5.08 -24.95 -39.67
C ALA A 485 -3.55 -25.02 -39.78
N LEU A 486 -3.00 -25.78 -40.75
CA LEU A 486 -1.56 -25.87 -40.99
C LEU A 486 -0.92 -24.52 -41.29
N ASP A 487 -1.54 -23.73 -42.16
CA ASP A 487 -1.02 -22.44 -42.62
C ASP A 487 -0.95 -21.45 -41.45
N LEU A 488 -1.96 -21.44 -40.58
CA LEU A 488 -1.97 -20.62 -39.37
C LEU A 488 -0.99 -21.13 -38.31
N LEU A 489 -0.83 -22.43 -38.14
CA LEU A 489 0.19 -23.01 -37.25
C LEU A 489 1.60 -22.62 -37.72
N ALA A 490 1.86 -22.68 -39.03
CA ALA A 490 3.13 -22.27 -39.62
C ALA A 490 3.37 -20.76 -39.47
N LYS A 491 2.34 -19.92 -39.68
CA LYS A 491 2.40 -18.46 -39.49
C LYS A 491 2.95 -18.05 -38.11
N TYR A 492 2.60 -18.81 -37.07
CA TYR A 492 3.02 -18.54 -35.70
C TYR A 492 4.17 -19.42 -35.20
N GLY A 493 4.74 -20.28 -36.05
CA GLY A 493 5.79 -21.22 -35.65
C GLY A 493 5.35 -22.19 -34.55
N VAL A 494 4.06 -22.57 -34.51
CA VAL A 494 3.54 -23.48 -33.49
C VAL A 494 4.17 -24.86 -33.65
N THR A 495 4.80 -25.33 -32.59
CA THR A 495 5.44 -26.66 -32.54
C THR A 495 4.61 -27.67 -31.77
N TYR A 496 3.84 -27.23 -30.77
CA TYR A 496 2.98 -28.08 -29.97
C TYR A 496 1.54 -27.57 -29.97
N ILE A 497 0.57 -28.48 -30.06
CA ILE A 497 -0.86 -28.19 -29.91
C ILE A 497 -1.37 -28.93 -28.70
N TYR A 498 -1.93 -28.18 -27.75
CA TYR A 498 -2.58 -28.74 -26.57
C TYR A 498 -4.07 -28.97 -26.83
N VAL A 499 -4.58 -30.17 -26.56
CA VAL A 499 -6.01 -30.49 -26.61
C VAL A 499 -6.42 -31.17 -25.31
N GLY A 500 -6.98 -30.40 -24.38
CA GLY A 500 -7.50 -30.89 -23.10
C GLY A 500 -8.97 -30.57 -22.88
N GLY A 501 -9.39 -30.57 -21.61
CA GLY A 501 -10.79 -30.37 -21.23
C GLY A 501 -11.40 -29.03 -21.66
N LEU A 502 -10.63 -27.93 -21.70
CA LEU A 502 -11.16 -26.64 -22.17
C LEU A 502 -11.35 -26.63 -23.68
N GLU A 503 -10.37 -27.12 -24.42
CA GLU A 503 -10.41 -27.20 -25.88
C GLU A 503 -11.59 -28.09 -26.32
N ARG A 504 -11.77 -29.26 -25.68
CA ARG A 504 -12.87 -30.19 -25.97
C ARG A 504 -14.27 -29.66 -25.60
N ARG A 505 -14.36 -28.71 -24.67
CA ARG A 505 -15.64 -28.05 -24.34
C ARG A 505 -15.95 -26.90 -25.29
N ALA A 506 -14.92 -26.20 -25.75
CA ALA A 506 -15.07 -25.04 -26.61
C ALA A 506 -15.30 -25.39 -28.08
N TYR A 507 -14.71 -26.49 -28.57
CA TYR A 507 -14.72 -26.86 -29.97
C TYR A 507 -15.29 -28.26 -30.21
N SER A 508 -15.83 -28.48 -31.41
CA SER A 508 -16.46 -29.74 -31.79
C SER A 508 -15.44 -30.89 -31.88
N ALA A 509 -15.88 -32.12 -31.61
CA ALA A 509 -15.02 -33.30 -31.79
C ALA A 509 -14.55 -33.46 -33.25
N GLU A 510 -15.39 -33.08 -34.22
CA GLU A 510 -15.08 -33.12 -35.65
C GLU A 510 -13.93 -32.17 -36.00
N SER A 511 -13.98 -30.91 -35.53
CA SER A 511 -12.91 -29.95 -35.77
C SER A 511 -11.61 -30.32 -35.07
N LEU A 512 -11.65 -30.96 -33.89
CA LEU A 512 -10.44 -31.40 -33.19
C LEU A 512 -9.79 -32.63 -33.83
N ALA A 513 -10.57 -33.52 -34.46
CA ALA A 513 -10.07 -34.74 -35.09
C ALA A 513 -9.08 -34.45 -36.24
N LYS A 514 -9.14 -33.26 -36.85
CA LYS A 514 -8.19 -32.88 -37.91
C LYS A 514 -6.73 -32.92 -37.43
N PHE A 515 -6.47 -32.65 -36.14
CA PHE A 515 -5.09 -32.63 -35.61
C PHE A 515 -4.39 -33.98 -35.73
N ASP A 516 -5.13 -35.10 -35.71
CA ASP A 516 -4.58 -36.44 -35.94
C ASP A 516 -4.04 -36.64 -37.37
N THR A 517 -4.47 -35.78 -38.31
CA THR A 517 -4.06 -35.86 -39.72
C THR A 517 -2.86 -34.96 -40.04
N ILE A 518 -2.67 -33.90 -39.26
CA ILE A 518 -1.67 -32.84 -39.54
C ILE A 518 -0.52 -32.78 -38.54
N ALA A 519 -0.64 -33.49 -37.42
CA ALA A 519 0.34 -33.49 -36.35
C ALA A 519 0.48 -34.89 -35.75
N GLU A 520 1.55 -35.10 -35.00
CA GLU A 520 1.84 -36.38 -34.36
C GLU A 520 1.49 -36.32 -32.86
N PRO A 521 0.65 -37.23 -32.33
CA PRO A 521 0.40 -37.29 -30.90
C PRO A 521 1.68 -37.76 -30.18
N VAL A 522 2.23 -36.89 -29.34
CA VAL A 522 3.49 -37.12 -28.59
C VAL A 522 3.25 -37.36 -27.09
N PHE A 523 2.07 -36.99 -26.59
CA PHE A 523 1.62 -37.30 -25.25
C PHE A 523 0.11 -37.57 -25.27
N GLN A 524 -0.33 -38.58 -24.53
CA GLN A 524 -1.74 -38.88 -24.35
C GLN A 524 -1.99 -39.47 -22.97
N GLN A 525 -2.82 -38.79 -22.18
CA GLN A 525 -3.29 -39.30 -20.89
C GLN A 525 -4.66 -38.72 -20.55
N GLY A 526 -5.61 -39.59 -20.25
CA GLY A 526 -6.99 -39.18 -19.93
C GLY A 526 -7.59 -38.34 -21.06
N GLU A 527 -8.03 -37.13 -20.72
CA GLU A 527 -8.63 -36.17 -21.66
C GLU A 527 -7.62 -35.33 -22.44
N VAL A 528 -6.32 -35.39 -22.08
CA VAL A 528 -5.28 -34.54 -22.66
C VAL A 528 -4.52 -35.28 -23.75
N VAL A 529 -4.41 -34.65 -24.90
CA VAL A 529 -3.50 -35.03 -25.99
C VAL A 529 -2.62 -33.82 -26.32
N ILE A 530 -1.32 -34.04 -26.47
CA ILE A 530 -0.40 -33.05 -27.02
C ILE A 530 0.07 -33.55 -28.36
N TYR A 531 -0.07 -32.70 -29.37
CA TYR A 531 0.41 -32.98 -30.71
C TYR A 531 1.67 -32.18 -31.00
N ARG A 532 2.62 -32.78 -31.71
CA ARG A 532 3.76 -32.10 -32.30
C ARG A 532 3.47 -31.82 -33.77
N VAL A 533 3.51 -30.55 -34.16
CA VAL A 533 3.20 -30.13 -35.54
C VAL A 533 4.32 -30.62 -36.46
N ARG A 534 3.92 -31.23 -37.59
CA ARG A 534 4.85 -31.63 -38.66
C ARG A 534 5.05 -30.44 -39.60
N LEU A 535 5.73 -29.41 -39.14
CA LEU A 535 6.12 -28.32 -40.04
C LEU A 535 7.17 -28.86 -41.04
N PRO A 536 7.05 -28.55 -42.34
CA PRO A 536 8.14 -28.79 -43.28
C PRO A 536 9.41 -28.11 -42.76
N PRO A 537 10.61 -28.71 -42.91
CA PRO A 537 11.84 -28.04 -42.51
C PRO A 537 11.90 -26.65 -43.16
N GLU A 538 12.22 -25.63 -42.38
CA GLU A 538 12.41 -24.27 -42.88
C GLU A 538 13.32 -24.32 -44.10
N THR A 539 12.81 -23.89 -45.26
CA THR A 539 13.67 -23.57 -46.38
C THR A 539 14.49 -22.36 -45.96
N GLY A 540 15.68 -22.61 -45.42
CA GLY A 540 16.58 -21.56 -44.96
C GLY A 540 16.82 -20.57 -46.08
N THR A 541 16.27 -19.36 -45.94
CA THR A 541 16.75 -18.20 -46.67
C THR A 541 18.03 -17.76 -45.96
N GLY A 542 19.14 -18.36 -46.36
CA GLY A 542 20.46 -17.78 -46.13
C GLY A 542 20.52 -16.42 -46.84
N GLY A 543 20.83 -15.38 -46.07
CA GLY A 543 21.08 -14.01 -46.52
C GLY A 543 21.77 -13.22 -45.44
#